data_AF-A0A507FNB1-F1
#
_entry.id   AF-A0A507FNB1-F1
#
_cell.length_a   1.000
_cell.length_b   1.000
_cell.length_c   1.000
_cell.angle_alpha   90.00
_cell.angle_beta   90.00
_cell.angle_gamma   90.00
#
_symmetry.space_group_name_H-M   'P 1'
#
loop_
_entity.id
_entity.type
_entity.pdbx_description
1 polymer ?
#
loop_
_entity_poly.entity_id
_entity_poly.type
_entity_poly.pdbx_seq_one_letter_code
_entity_poly.pdbx_strand_id
1 'polypeptide(L)'
;MRLHFLASLLFVHVVNTLPLKVEWREEQERAQDEQFATVQDMVGDATGDSLKIVGKRDSITPLMTDCQFSIMMQITAVAETSSTTGYGACDTLDDGQGISAGYIQFTSCHGSLQKVYKLYCDQKSNDLCTSDYESAISAAQGYGNCGSSNSGKNQAPGLDGFCDAWKKQASDDADDFAKAQFLVAKAGYFDTIVDSVSKYHVTTALGIAQMFDTAIQMGPGTVDTLADRTNQNVGNLEDGGVSEADWIKQYVYERKLEQINWGGAYVGTTARLQPFEELVAANDLNFDHNDVTITLYGSSYTLVAKC
;
A
#
# COMPACT_ATOMS: atom_id res chain seq x y z
N MET A 1 54.16 22.34 -28.81
CA MET A 1 53.48 22.89 -30.02
C MET A 1 52.52 21.83 -30.53
N ARG A 2 51.27 22.22 -30.80
CA ARG A 2 50.09 21.39 -31.09
C ARG A 2 50.19 20.57 -32.39
N LEU A 3 49.46 19.44 -32.46
CA LEU A 3 48.38 19.04 -33.42
C LEU A 3 48.25 17.48 -33.41
N HIS A 4 47.11 16.88 -33.02
CA HIS A 4 45.96 16.43 -33.87
C HIS A 4 46.33 15.26 -34.83
N PHE A 5 45.61 14.14 -35.05
CA PHE A 5 44.19 13.76 -34.89
C PHE A 5 44.00 12.24 -35.24
N LEU A 6 42.97 11.56 -34.67
CA LEU A 6 42.12 10.44 -35.22
C LEU A 6 42.78 9.05 -35.56
N ALA A 7 42.18 7.86 -35.40
CA ALA A 7 40.82 7.41 -35.05
C ALA A 7 40.78 5.89 -34.68
N SER A 8 39.73 5.51 -33.93
CA SER A 8 38.95 4.26 -34.01
C SER A 8 39.55 2.91 -33.56
N LEU A 9 38.96 2.30 -32.52
CA LEU A 9 38.10 1.11 -32.71
C LEU A 9 37.21 0.82 -31.47
N LEU A 10 35.95 0.54 -31.77
CA LEU A 10 34.86 0.13 -30.89
C LEU A 10 35.19 -1.12 -30.05
N PHE A 11 34.77 -1.10 -28.78
CA PHE A 11 34.20 -2.28 -28.12
C PHE A 11 33.09 -1.81 -27.17
N VAL A 12 31.86 -1.76 -27.69
CA VAL A 12 30.64 -1.70 -26.89
C VAL A 12 30.45 -3.11 -26.32
N HIS A 13 30.68 -3.30 -25.03
CA HIS A 13 30.17 -4.48 -24.33
C HIS A 13 28.68 -4.27 -24.11
N VAL A 14 27.89 -5.00 -24.91
CA VAL A 14 26.47 -5.25 -24.65
C VAL A 14 26.38 -6.09 -23.38
N VAL A 15 26.01 -5.46 -22.26
CA VAL A 15 25.52 -6.20 -21.10
C VAL A 15 24.08 -6.57 -21.40
N ASN A 16 23.87 -7.83 -21.78
CA ASN A 16 22.56 -8.46 -21.86
C ASN A 16 21.90 -8.40 -20.48
N THR A 17 20.90 -7.53 -20.32
CA THR A 17 19.98 -7.54 -19.18
C THR A 17 18.72 -8.33 -19.55
N LEU A 18 18.65 -9.58 -19.10
CA LEU A 18 17.45 -10.43 -18.97
C LEU A 18 17.53 -11.07 -17.56
N PRO A 19 16.46 -11.61 -16.95
CA PRO A 19 15.11 -11.10 -16.73
C PRO A 19 14.82 -11.00 -15.20
N LEU A 20 15.77 -10.54 -14.39
CA LEU A 20 15.64 -10.53 -12.91
C LEU A 20 14.53 -9.62 -12.34
N LYS A 21 13.97 -8.71 -13.14
CA LYS A 21 13.02 -7.67 -12.66
C LYS A 21 11.57 -8.13 -12.54
N VAL A 22 11.15 -9.15 -13.28
CA VAL A 22 9.75 -9.66 -13.24
C VAL A 22 9.59 -10.64 -12.08
N GLU A 23 10.58 -11.51 -11.91
CA GLU A 23 10.62 -12.57 -10.88
C GLU A 23 10.53 -12.00 -9.44
N TRP A 24 11.18 -10.85 -9.19
CA TRP A 24 11.17 -10.20 -7.86
C TRP A 24 9.82 -9.61 -7.46
N ARG A 25 9.03 -9.07 -8.41
CA ARG A 25 7.69 -8.53 -8.12
C ARG A 25 6.70 -9.65 -7.89
N GLU A 26 6.75 -10.70 -8.71
CA GLU A 26 5.93 -11.91 -8.54
C GLU A 26 6.22 -12.65 -7.22
N GLU A 27 7.47 -12.62 -6.72
CA GLU A 27 7.82 -13.13 -5.38
C GLU A 27 7.26 -12.27 -4.24
N GLN A 28 7.31 -10.95 -4.37
CA GLN A 28 6.74 -10.03 -3.37
C GLN A 28 5.22 -10.15 -3.31
N GLU A 29 4.54 -10.18 -4.45
CA GLU A 29 3.08 -10.31 -4.56
C GLU A 29 2.61 -11.69 -4.09
N ARG A 30 3.35 -12.77 -4.39
CA ARG A 30 3.06 -14.11 -3.87
C ARG A 30 3.30 -14.24 -2.36
N ALA A 31 4.38 -13.64 -1.83
CA ALA A 31 4.62 -13.59 -0.39
C ALA A 31 3.51 -12.79 0.32
N GLN A 32 3.01 -11.75 -0.35
CA GLN A 32 1.84 -11.01 0.09
C GLN A 32 0.61 -11.93 0.14
N ASP A 33 0.32 -12.67 -0.94
CA ASP A 33 -0.81 -13.61 -1.05
C ASP A 33 -0.78 -14.74 0.00
N GLU A 34 0.40 -15.28 0.30
CA GLU A 34 0.59 -16.30 1.35
C GLU A 34 0.27 -15.75 2.75
N GLN A 35 0.69 -14.52 3.07
CA GLN A 35 0.37 -13.87 4.36
C GLN A 35 -1.12 -13.58 4.48
N PHE A 36 -1.71 -13.21 3.35
CA PHE A 36 -3.11 -12.91 3.13
C PHE A 36 -4.05 -14.11 3.29
N ALA A 37 -3.56 -15.35 3.29
CA ALA A 37 -4.34 -16.56 3.57
C ALA A 37 -4.78 -16.64 5.06
N THR A 38 -4.10 -15.93 5.96
CA THR A 38 -4.41 -15.92 7.40
C THR A 38 -5.60 -15.02 7.78
N VAL A 39 -6.08 -14.16 6.87
CA VAL A 39 -7.19 -13.22 7.14
C VAL A 39 -8.51 -13.95 7.42
N GLN A 40 -8.75 -15.12 6.80
CA GLN A 40 -9.95 -15.93 7.05
C GLN A 40 -10.00 -16.46 8.49
N ASP A 41 -8.86 -16.71 9.13
CA ASP A 41 -8.77 -17.17 10.52
C ASP A 41 -8.93 -16.03 11.55
N MET A 42 -8.87 -14.77 11.10
CA MET A 42 -8.95 -13.58 11.95
C MET A 42 -10.37 -12.98 12.07
N VAL A 43 -11.32 -13.48 11.28
CA VAL A 43 -12.73 -13.06 11.32
C VAL A 43 -13.53 -14.17 11.98
N GLY A 44 -13.54 -14.17 13.31
CA GLY A 44 -14.37 -15.08 14.09
C GLY A 44 -15.87 -14.83 13.85
N ASP A 45 -16.67 -15.88 14.04
CA ASP A 45 -18.13 -15.91 13.90
C ASP A 45 -18.79 -14.64 14.47
N ALA A 46 -19.22 -13.76 13.57
CA ALA A 46 -19.71 -12.42 13.88
C ALA A 46 -21.23 -12.44 14.09
N THR A 47 -21.67 -13.00 15.23
CA THR A 47 -23.07 -12.84 15.64
C THR A 47 -23.26 -11.50 16.35
N GLY A 48 -23.87 -10.53 15.67
CA GLY A 48 -24.53 -9.37 16.27
C GLY A 48 -23.60 -8.25 16.79
N ASP A 49 -23.74 -7.07 16.18
CA ASP A 49 -23.06 -5.81 16.49
C ASP A 49 -21.53 -5.81 16.35
N SER A 50 -21.09 -5.16 15.27
CA SER A 50 -19.72 -4.80 14.89
C SER A 50 -18.82 -5.93 14.34
N LEU A 51 -18.32 -5.74 13.12
CA LEU A 51 -17.11 -6.37 12.61
C LEU A 51 -16.00 -6.24 13.66
N LYS A 52 -15.67 -7.35 14.33
CA LYS A 52 -14.52 -7.47 15.25
C LYS A 52 -13.51 -8.42 14.63
N ILE A 53 -12.25 -7.97 14.55
CA ILE A 53 -11.12 -8.87 14.27
C ILE A 53 -10.95 -9.74 15.53
N VAL A 54 -11.15 -11.05 15.40
CA VAL A 54 -10.82 -12.04 16.42
C VAL A 54 -9.55 -12.73 15.97
N GLY A 55 -8.41 -12.06 16.23
CA GLY A 55 -7.08 -12.56 15.92
C GLY A 55 -6.17 -12.44 17.15
N LYS A 56 -5.42 -13.49 17.42
CA LYS A 56 -4.58 -13.81 18.58
C LYS A 56 -3.50 -12.75 18.93
N ARG A 57 -3.87 -11.52 19.32
CA ARG A 57 -2.96 -10.54 19.95
C ARG A 57 -3.74 -9.64 20.93
N ASP A 58 -4.38 -10.25 21.93
CA ASP A 58 -5.18 -9.57 22.98
C ASP A 58 -4.38 -8.65 23.94
N SER A 59 -3.14 -8.27 23.64
CA SER A 59 -2.32 -7.47 24.56
C SER A 59 -1.30 -6.54 23.91
N ILE A 60 -1.50 -6.10 22.67
CA ILE A 60 -0.67 -5.06 22.07
C ILE A 60 -1.34 -3.71 22.33
N THR A 61 -0.68 -2.85 23.11
CA THR A 61 -0.98 -1.41 23.10
C THR A 61 -1.04 -0.97 21.64
N PRO A 62 -2.15 -0.40 21.16
CA PRO A 62 -2.28 -0.07 19.75
C PRO A 62 -1.11 0.83 19.33
N LEU A 63 -0.41 0.43 18.26
CA LEU A 63 0.75 1.16 17.72
C LEU A 63 0.40 2.61 17.35
N MET A 64 -0.88 2.85 17.07
CA MET A 64 -1.46 4.16 16.78
C MET A 64 -2.94 4.15 17.14
N THR A 65 -3.49 5.33 17.40
CA THR A 65 -4.94 5.51 17.58
C THR A 65 -5.70 5.32 16.26
N ASP A 66 -7.01 5.07 16.33
CA ASP A 66 -7.87 4.98 15.13
C ASP A 66 -7.81 6.28 14.29
N CYS A 67 -7.73 7.44 14.96
CA CYS A 67 -7.58 8.73 14.29
C CYS A 67 -6.26 8.81 13.50
N GLN A 68 -5.14 8.43 14.13
CA GLN A 68 -3.82 8.42 13.49
C GLN A 68 -3.74 7.43 12.33
N PHE A 69 -4.30 6.24 12.53
CA PHE A 69 -4.39 5.25 11.47
C PHE A 69 -5.21 5.80 10.30
N SER A 70 -6.34 6.43 10.56
CA SER A 70 -7.18 7.06 9.53
C SER A 70 -6.43 8.09 8.71
N ILE A 71 -5.60 8.93 9.33
CA ILE A 71 -4.73 9.88 8.62
C ILE A 71 -3.68 9.15 7.77
N MET A 72 -2.97 8.16 8.34
CA MET A 72 -2.01 7.33 7.60
C MET A 72 -2.64 6.72 6.33
N MET A 73 -3.85 6.19 6.43
CA MET A 73 -4.55 5.61 5.29
C MET A 73 -4.91 6.65 4.24
N GLN A 74 -5.29 7.86 4.65
CA GLN A 74 -5.58 8.95 3.73
C GLN A 74 -4.32 9.47 3.01
N ILE A 75 -3.17 9.54 3.68
CA ILE A 75 -1.88 9.86 3.04
C ILE A 75 -1.61 8.85 1.93
N THR A 76 -1.74 7.55 2.24
CA THR A 76 -1.54 6.46 1.28
C THR A 76 -2.57 6.55 0.13
N ALA A 77 -3.85 6.79 0.44
CA ALA A 77 -4.90 6.91 -0.57
C ALA A 77 -4.65 8.05 -1.55
N VAL A 78 -4.20 9.20 -1.06
CA VAL A 78 -3.83 10.35 -1.90
C VAL A 78 -2.63 9.99 -2.78
N ALA A 79 -1.65 9.24 -2.27
CA ALA A 79 -0.52 8.76 -3.06
C ALA A 79 -0.91 7.78 -4.17
N GLU A 80 -1.84 6.87 -3.91
CA GLU A 80 -2.28 5.84 -4.87
C GLU A 80 -3.32 6.37 -5.87
N THR A 81 -4.22 7.26 -5.43
CA THR A 81 -5.43 7.61 -6.21
C THR A 81 -5.66 9.11 -6.36
N SER A 82 -4.79 9.97 -5.82
CA SER A 82 -5.00 11.43 -5.77
C SER A 82 -6.33 11.84 -5.11
N SER A 83 -6.84 11.00 -4.20
CA SER A 83 -8.12 11.18 -3.50
C SER A 83 -8.00 10.79 -2.03
N THR A 84 -8.66 11.53 -1.14
CA THR A 84 -8.67 11.27 0.31
C THR A 84 -9.73 10.23 0.71
N THR A 85 -10.70 9.94 -0.14
CA THR A 85 -11.84 9.04 0.17
C THR A 85 -11.97 7.90 -0.82
N GLY A 86 -10.88 7.47 -1.48
CA GLY A 86 -10.83 6.55 -2.63
C GLY A 86 -11.55 5.19 -2.49
N TYR A 87 -12.32 4.95 -1.43
CA TYR A 87 -13.15 3.77 -1.20
C TYR A 87 -14.06 3.41 -2.38
N GLY A 88 -14.55 4.38 -3.14
CA GLY A 88 -15.36 4.15 -4.33
C GLY A 88 -14.58 4.00 -5.64
N ALA A 89 -13.26 4.21 -5.65
CA ALA A 89 -12.45 4.03 -6.85
C ALA A 89 -12.63 2.58 -7.36
N CYS A 90 -12.87 2.42 -8.65
CA CYS A 90 -12.98 1.11 -9.29
C CYS A 90 -12.87 1.28 -10.79
N ASP A 91 -11.89 0.63 -11.39
CA ASP A 91 -11.66 0.60 -12.83
C ASP A 91 -10.84 -0.64 -13.22
N THR A 92 -10.88 -1.01 -14.50
CA THR A 92 -9.90 -1.92 -15.10
C THR A 92 -8.79 -1.09 -15.70
N LEU A 93 -7.69 -0.98 -14.95
CA LEU A 93 -6.50 -0.25 -15.34
C LEU A 93 -5.70 -1.03 -16.39
N ASP A 94 -4.81 -0.33 -17.09
CA ASP A 94 -3.92 -0.92 -18.09
C ASP A 94 -2.60 -1.40 -17.43
N ASP A 95 -2.72 -2.15 -16.34
CA ASP A 95 -1.62 -2.59 -15.48
C ASP A 95 -1.56 -4.12 -15.32
N GLY A 96 -2.44 -4.85 -16.00
CA GLY A 96 -2.52 -6.31 -15.94
C GLY A 96 -3.08 -6.87 -14.64
N GLN A 97 -3.63 -6.04 -13.74
CA GLN A 97 -4.02 -6.44 -12.39
C GLN A 97 -5.50 -6.82 -12.24
N GLY A 98 -6.27 -6.79 -13.33
CA GLY A 98 -7.70 -7.05 -13.24
C GLY A 98 -8.50 -5.77 -13.00
N ILE A 99 -9.55 -5.87 -12.18
CA ILE A 99 -10.19 -4.71 -11.58
C ILE A 99 -9.33 -4.24 -10.42
N SER A 100 -9.05 -2.94 -10.37
CA SER A 100 -8.41 -2.24 -9.25
C SER A 100 -9.43 -1.35 -8.57
N ALA A 101 -9.72 -1.59 -7.29
CA ALA A 101 -10.79 -0.92 -6.57
C ALA A 101 -10.44 -0.52 -5.13
N GLY A 102 -11.12 0.47 -4.59
CA GLY A 102 -10.92 0.98 -3.23
C GLY A 102 -9.70 1.88 -3.08
N TYR A 103 -9.49 2.33 -1.84
CA TYR A 103 -8.56 3.43 -1.55
C TYR A 103 -7.07 3.05 -1.64
N ILE A 104 -6.74 1.76 -1.64
CA ILE A 104 -5.39 1.23 -1.94
C ILE A 104 -5.38 0.31 -3.17
N GLN A 105 -6.36 0.43 -4.06
CA GLN A 105 -6.42 -0.33 -5.31
C GLN A 105 -6.34 -1.86 -5.13
N PHE A 106 -7.21 -2.42 -4.28
CA PHE A 106 -7.39 -3.86 -4.18
C PHE A 106 -7.66 -4.46 -5.57
N THR A 107 -6.96 -5.53 -5.91
CA THR A 107 -6.98 -6.10 -7.25
C THR A 107 -7.75 -7.42 -7.28
N SER A 108 -8.48 -7.67 -8.37
CA SER A 108 -9.16 -8.94 -8.59
C SER A 108 -8.19 -10.07 -8.94
N CYS A 109 -7.03 -9.74 -9.51
CA CYS A 109 -6.06 -10.75 -9.94
C CYS A 109 -5.41 -11.52 -8.77
N HIS A 110 -4.96 -10.78 -7.76
CA HIS A 110 -4.29 -11.33 -6.57
C HIS A 110 -5.27 -11.55 -5.40
N GLY A 111 -6.57 -11.39 -5.66
CA GLY A 111 -7.61 -11.76 -4.69
C GLY A 111 -7.79 -10.81 -3.51
N SER A 112 -7.02 -9.73 -3.39
CA SER A 112 -7.23 -8.74 -2.32
C SER A 112 -8.61 -8.07 -2.42
N LEU A 113 -9.13 -7.86 -3.64
CA LEU A 113 -10.50 -7.38 -3.87
C LEU A 113 -11.55 -8.40 -3.41
N GLN A 114 -11.32 -9.70 -3.62
CA GLN A 114 -12.21 -10.76 -3.15
C GLN A 114 -12.38 -10.74 -1.63
N LYS A 115 -11.31 -10.39 -0.89
CA LYS A 115 -11.36 -10.33 0.57
C LYS A 115 -12.21 -9.19 1.07
N VAL A 116 -12.10 -8.02 0.44
CA VAL A 116 -13.00 -6.89 0.75
C VAL A 116 -14.44 -7.29 0.45
N TYR A 117 -14.67 -7.85 -0.74
CA TYR A 117 -15.98 -8.32 -1.17
C TYR A 117 -16.58 -9.27 -0.14
N LYS A 118 -15.85 -10.33 0.22
CA LYS A 118 -16.31 -11.35 1.15
C LYS A 118 -16.58 -10.77 2.54
N LEU A 119 -15.65 -9.98 3.07
CA LEU A 119 -15.80 -9.38 4.39
C LEU A 119 -17.04 -8.48 4.50
N TYR A 120 -17.33 -7.73 3.44
CA TYR A 120 -18.50 -6.86 3.37
C TYR A 120 -19.79 -7.66 3.12
N CYS A 121 -19.79 -8.55 2.11
CA CYS A 121 -20.97 -9.23 1.64
C CYS A 121 -21.42 -10.42 2.50
N ASP A 122 -20.56 -10.98 3.36
CA ASP A 122 -20.96 -11.97 4.35
C ASP A 122 -21.99 -11.39 5.37
N GLN A 123 -22.15 -10.06 5.43
CA GLN A 123 -23.05 -9.36 6.36
C GLN A 123 -24.14 -8.53 5.68
N LYS A 124 -24.13 -8.45 4.34
CA LYS A 124 -24.93 -7.49 3.58
C LYS A 124 -25.64 -8.19 2.42
N SER A 125 -26.82 -7.69 2.08
CA SER A 125 -27.57 -8.13 0.89
C SER A 125 -27.96 -6.89 0.09
N ASN A 126 -27.28 -6.67 -1.03
CA ASN A 126 -27.45 -5.50 -1.90
C ASN A 126 -26.93 -5.81 -3.31
N ASP A 127 -26.95 -4.82 -4.21
CA ASP A 127 -26.57 -4.96 -5.62
C ASP A 127 -25.10 -5.38 -5.84
N LEU A 128 -24.21 -5.14 -4.86
CA LEU A 128 -22.84 -5.63 -4.89
C LEU A 128 -22.77 -7.08 -4.41
N CYS A 129 -23.59 -7.48 -3.44
CA CYS A 129 -23.48 -8.78 -2.77
C CYS A 129 -24.38 -9.84 -3.41
N THR A 130 -23.98 -10.33 -4.59
CA THR A 130 -24.70 -11.35 -5.37
C THR A 130 -23.87 -12.62 -5.54
N SER A 131 -24.53 -13.78 -5.71
CA SER A 131 -23.83 -15.05 -5.99
C SER A 131 -23.06 -15.03 -7.30
N ASP A 132 -23.51 -14.22 -8.27
CA ASP A 132 -22.88 -14.08 -9.58
C ASP A 132 -21.55 -13.34 -9.46
N TYR A 133 -21.53 -12.21 -8.73
CA TYR A 133 -20.27 -11.50 -8.45
C TYR A 133 -19.34 -12.32 -7.55
N GLU A 134 -19.86 -13.03 -6.54
CA GLU A 134 -19.04 -13.90 -5.71
C GLU A 134 -18.31 -14.96 -6.56
N SER A 135 -19.04 -15.61 -7.47
CA SER A 135 -18.46 -16.60 -8.38
C SER A 135 -17.47 -15.98 -9.36
N ALA A 136 -17.81 -14.82 -9.94
CA ALA A 136 -16.98 -14.14 -10.94
C ALA A 136 -15.66 -13.62 -10.35
N ILE A 137 -15.69 -13.00 -9.16
CA ILE A 137 -14.48 -12.51 -8.48
C ILE A 137 -13.57 -13.68 -8.09
N SER A 138 -14.15 -14.79 -7.62
CA SER A 138 -13.39 -15.99 -7.31
C SER A 138 -12.68 -16.57 -8.54
N ALA A 139 -13.35 -16.55 -9.70
CA ALA A 139 -12.78 -16.97 -10.97
C ALA A 139 -11.79 -15.96 -11.59
N ALA A 140 -11.76 -14.72 -11.10
CA ALA A 140 -10.89 -13.66 -11.61
C ALA A 140 -9.43 -13.80 -11.17
N GLN A 141 -9.16 -14.58 -10.11
CA GLN A 141 -7.79 -14.80 -9.63
C GLN A 141 -6.96 -15.54 -10.67
N GLY A 142 -5.84 -14.94 -11.08
CA GLY A 142 -5.00 -15.47 -12.16
C GLY A 142 -5.65 -15.52 -13.54
N TYR A 143 -6.85 -14.95 -13.72
CA TYR A 143 -7.56 -14.98 -15.00
C TYR A 143 -6.72 -14.35 -16.13
N GLY A 144 -6.59 -15.04 -17.26
CA GLY A 144 -5.86 -14.53 -18.43
C GLY A 144 -4.37 -14.26 -18.16
N ASN A 145 -3.76 -14.93 -17.18
CA ASN A 145 -2.41 -14.64 -16.69
C ASN A 145 -2.25 -13.18 -16.21
N CYS A 146 -3.28 -12.60 -15.61
CA CYS A 146 -3.15 -11.34 -14.89
C CYS A 146 -1.99 -11.42 -13.86
N GLY A 147 -1.39 -10.29 -13.51
CA GLY A 147 -0.24 -10.23 -12.60
C GLY A 147 1.11 -10.56 -13.26
N SER A 148 1.13 -11.36 -14.35
CA SER A 148 2.37 -11.67 -15.10
C SER A 148 2.92 -10.52 -15.97
N SER A 149 2.19 -9.41 -16.05
CA SER A 149 2.52 -8.22 -16.84
C SER A 149 2.04 -6.98 -16.11
N ASN A 150 2.85 -5.91 -16.14
CA ASN A 150 2.45 -4.57 -15.66
C ASN A 150 1.76 -3.74 -16.75
N SER A 151 1.04 -4.41 -17.67
CA SER A 151 0.34 -3.79 -18.79
C SER A 151 -0.76 -4.70 -19.33
N GLY A 152 -1.78 -4.10 -19.92
CA GLY A 152 -2.95 -4.76 -20.47
C GLY A 152 -4.17 -4.60 -19.57
N LYS A 153 -5.31 -4.22 -20.17
CA LYS A 153 -6.60 -4.32 -19.51
C LYS A 153 -7.04 -5.77 -19.47
N ASN A 154 -7.30 -6.29 -18.29
CA ASN A 154 -7.79 -7.65 -18.09
C ASN A 154 -9.02 -7.60 -17.19
N GLN A 155 -10.15 -8.09 -17.64
CA GLN A 155 -11.37 -8.20 -16.82
C GLN A 155 -11.93 -9.60 -17.02
N ALA A 156 -12.09 -10.33 -15.92
CA ALA A 156 -12.72 -11.63 -15.95
C ALA A 156 -14.21 -11.51 -16.34
N PRO A 157 -14.76 -12.47 -17.11
CA PRO A 157 -16.19 -12.51 -17.43
C PRO A 157 -17.06 -12.49 -16.18
N GLY A 158 -18.25 -11.87 -16.28
CA GLY A 158 -19.22 -11.82 -15.18
C GLY A 158 -19.00 -10.68 -14.18
N LEU A 159 -18.03 -9.79 -14.43
CA LEU A 159 -17.80 -8.57 -13.64
C LEU A 159 -18.37 -7.32 -14.31
N ASP A 160 -19.20 -7.48 -15.34
CA ASP A 160 -19.90 -6.35 -15.98
C ASP A 160 -20.79 -5.63 -14.95
N GLY A 161 -20.64 -4.31 -14.83
CA GLY A 161 -21.36 -3.50 -13.84
C GLY A 161 -20.81 -3.56 -12.40
N PHE A 162 -19.79 -4.39 -12.13
CA PHE A 162 -19.23 -4.53 -10.79
C PHE A 162 -18.74 -3.20 -10.21
N CYS A 163 -18.02 -2.40 -11.00
CA CYS A 163 -17.51 -1.11 -10.53
C CYS A 163 -18.60 -0.09 -10.24
N ASP A 164 -19.76 -0.17 -10.91
CA ASP A 164 -20.89 0.71 -10.61
C ASP A 164 -21.54 0.30 -9.28
N ALA A 165 -21.70 -1.01 -9.04
CA ALA A 165 -22.17 -1.53 -7.76
C ALA A 165 -21.20 -1.18 -6.61
N TRP A 166 -19.89 -1.28 -6.84
CA TRP A 166 -18.85 -0.87 -5.88
C TRP A 166 -18.94 0.61 -5.51
N LYS A 167 -18.99 1.49 -6.52
CA LYS A 167 -19.13 2.95 -6.35
C LYS A 167 -20.41 3.30 -5.59
N LYS A 168 -21.50 2.60 -5.89
CA LYS A 168 -22.77 2.75 -5.20
C LYS A 168 -22.65 2.43 -3.71
N GLN A 169 -22.06 1.30 -3.32
CA GLN A 169 -21.93 0.96 -1.90
C GLN A 169 -20.95 1.86 -1.14
N ALA A 170 -19.91 2.37 -1.80
CA ALA A 170 -19.06 3.40 -1.20
C ALA A 170 -19.80 4.70 -0.86
N SER A 171 -21.00 4.91 -1.42
CA SER A 171 -21.87 6.06 -1.11
C SER A 171 -23.02 5.68 -0.17
N ASP A 172 -23.72 4.58 -0.46
CA ASP A 172 -24.93 4.16 0.26
C ASP A 172 -24.65 3.58 1.65
N ASP A 173 -23.49 2.94 1.83
CA ASP A 173 -23.08 2.25 3.06
C ASP A 173 -21.62 2.58 3.40
N ALA A 174 -21.29 3.88 3.29
CA ALA A 174 -19.93 4.39 3.25
C ALA A 174 -19.08 3.94 4.45
N ASP A 175 -19.64 3.90 5.66
CA ASP A 175 -18.89 3.58 6.88
C ASP A 175 -18.54 2.09 6.97
N ASP A 176 -19.51 1.19 6.76
CA ASP A 176 -19.27 -0.25 6.80
C ASP A 176 -18.43 -0.72 5.60
N PHE A 177 -18.62 -0.11 4.43
CA PHE A 177 -17.82 -0.42 3.25
C PHE A 177 -16.36 0.06 3.40
N ALA A 178 -16.16 1.27 3.93
CA ALA A 178 -14.82 1.76 4.27
C ALA A 178 -14.17 0.89 5.35
N LYS A 179 -14.93 0.44 6.37
CA LYS A 179 -14.45 -0.45 7.42
C LYS A 179 -13.99 -1.80 6.85
N ALA A 180 -14.74 -2.42 5.94
CA ALA A 180 -14.33 -3.66 5.30
C ALA A 180 -13.00 -3.50 4.54
N GLN A 181 -12.86 -2.43 3.75
CA GLN A 181 -11.62 -2.11 3.06
C GLN A 181 -10.45 -1.85 4.03
N PHE A 182 -10.70 -1.14 5.13
CA PHE A 182 -9.73 -0.92 6.20
C PHE A 182 -9.21 -2.23 6.79
N LEU A 183 -10.11 -3.15 7.14
CA LEU A 183 -9.74 -4.39 7.84
C LEU A 183 -8.87 -5.28 6.96
N VAL A 184 -9.18 -5.35 5.66
CA VAL A 184 -8.37 -6.11 4.69
C VAL A 184 -6.99 -5.48 4.51
N ALA A 185 -6.90 -4.16 4.37
CA ALA A 185 -5.61 -3.48 4.27
C ALA A 185 -4.77 -3.63 5.53
N LYS A 186 -5.40 -3.49 6.70
CA LYS A 186 -4.73 -3.66 7.99
C LYS A 186 -4.12 -5.06 8.08
N ALA A 187 -4.89 -6.10 7.82
CA ALA A 187 -4.39 -7.47 7.91
C ALA A 187 -3.33 -7.79 6.86
N GLY A 188 -3.45 -7.25 5.64
CA GLY A 188 -2.55 -7.53 4.52
C GLY A 188 -1.24 -6.74 4.50
N TYR A 189 -1.21 -5.56 5.13
CA TYR A 189 -0.08 -4.63 4.99
C TYR A 189 0.37 -4.00 6.31
N PHE A 190 -0.57 -3.67 7.20
CA PHE A 190 -0.19 -3.06 8.48
C PHE A 190 0.36 -4.13 9.43
N ASP A 191 -0.36 -5.24 9.58
CA ASP A 191 0.03 -6.31 10.49
C ASP A 191 1.34 -6.99 10.06
N THR A 192 1.70 -6.89 8.78
CA THR A 192 2.96 -7.41 8.22
C THR A 192 4.18 -6.55 8.59
N ILE A 193 3.98 -5.27 8.89
CA ILE A 193 5.08 -4.36 9.29
C ILE A 193 5.18 -4.17 10.80
N VAL A 194 4.24 -4.68 11.60
CA VAL A 194 4.25 -4.53 13.07
C VAL A 194 5.56 -5.02 13.68
N ASP A 195 6.04 -6.17 13.21
CA ASP A 195 7.26 -6.77 13.72
C ASP A 195 8.49 -5.93 13.31
N SER A 196 8.48 -5.35 12.10
CA SER A 196 9.49 -4.38 11.64
C SER A 196 9.48 -3.11 12.48
N VAL A 197 8.31 -2.49 12.69
CA VAL A 197 8.16 -1.29 13.53
C VAL A 197 8.74 -1.53 14.92
N SER A 198 8.41 -2.68 15.53
CA SER A 198 8.95 -3.06 16.83
C SER A 198 10.46 -3.31 16.79
N LYS A 199 10.96 -4.01 15.76
CA LYS A 199 12.39 -4.32 15.57
C LYS A 199 13.24 -3.06 15.48
N TYR A 200 12.73 -2.00 14.85
CA TYR A 200 13.45 -0.74 14.65
C TYR A 200 13.08 0.34 15.66
N HIS A 201 12.24 0.02 16.65
CA HIS A 201 11.83 0.94 17.72
C HIS A 201 11.19 2.24 17.20
N VAL A 202 10.46 2.15 16.09
CA VAL A 202 9.69 3.26 15.52
C VAL A 202 8.39 3.37 16.32
N THR A 203 8.08 4.56 16.84
CA THR A 203 6.96 4.76 17.78
C THR A 203 6.00 5.86 17.36
N THR A 204 6.45 6.80 16.53
CA THR A 204 5.64 7.91 16.06
C THR A 204 4.69 7.47 14.95
N ALA A 205 3.50 8.06 14.90
CA ALA A 205 2.51 7.72 13.87
C ALA A 205 3.04 7.97 12.44
N LEU A 206 3.82 9.04 12.26
CA LEU A 206 4.46 9.38 10.98
C LEU A 206 5.53 8.35 10.56
N GLY A 207 6.35 7.88 11.49
CA GLY A 207 7.34 6.84 11.22
C GLY A 207 6.69 5.53 10.80
N ILE A 208 5.64 5.12 11.51
CA ILE A 208 4.86 3.93 11.15
C ILE A 208 4.16 4.12 9.81
N ALA A 209 3.57 5.28 9.55
CA ALA A 209 2.93 5.61 8.27
C ALA A 209 3.89 5.52 7.09
N GLN A 210 5.14 5.95 7.26
CA GLN A 210 6.15 5.86 6.22
C GLN A 210 6.57 4.40 5.94
N MET A 211 6.70 3.57 6.97
CA MET A 211 6.98 2.13 6.81
C MET A 211 5.79 1.42 6.15
N PHE A 212 4.56 1.78 6.50
CA PHE A 212 3.34 1.25 5.90
C PHE A 212 3.24 1.62 4.41
N ASP A 213 3.42 2.90 4.07
CA ASP A 213 3.37 3.38 2.69
C ASP A 213 4.50 2.77 1.83
N THR A 214 5.64 2.44 2.45
CA THR A 214 6.71 1.65 1.81
C THR A 214 6.24 0.24 1.51
N ALA A 215 5.61 -0.45 2.46
CA ALA A 215 5.08 -1.80 2.24
C ALA A 215 4.01 -1.83 1.15
N ILE A 216 3.14 -0.82 1.09
CA ILE A 216 2.12 -0.69 0.04
C ILE A 216 2.77 -0.59 -1.35
N GLN A 217 3.77 0.28 -1.51
CA GLN A 217 4.33 0.56 -2.84
C GLN A 217 5.40 -0.44 -3.29
N MET A 218 6.24 -0.83 -2.35
CA MET A 218 7.50 -1.54 -2.58
C MET A 218 7.48 -2.94 -1.95
N GLY A 219 6.35 -3.33 -1.37
CA GLY A 219 6.18 -4.60 -0.67
C GLY A 219 6.84 -4.66 0.71
N PRO A 220 6.35 -5.52 1.61
CA PRO A 220 6.77 -5.56 3.01
C PRO A 220 8.25 -5.92 3.19
N GLY A 221 8.84 -6.72 2.29
CA GLY A 221 10.26 -7.10 2.36
C GLY A 221 11.24 -5.93 2.21
N THR A 222 10.79 -4.84 1.58
CA THR A 222 11.62 -3.63 1.40
C THR A 222 11.75 -2.82 2.69
N VAL A 223 10.79 -2.96 3.62
CA VAL A 223 10.73 -2.15 4.85
C VAL A 223 11.98 -2.33 5.72
N ASP A 224 12.33 -3.58 6.03
CA ASP A 224 13.51 -3.92 6.82
C ASP A 224 14.81 -3.51 6.12
N THR A 225 14.88 -3.74 4.80
CA THR A 225 16.06 -3.39 4.01
C THR A 225 16.38 -1.89 4.11
N LEU A 226 15.35 -1.04 4.02
CA LEU A 226 15.53 0.40 4.15
C LEU A 226 15.81 0.84 5.60
N ALA A 227 15.20 0.19 6.58
CA ALA A 227 15.43 0.48 7.99
C ALA A 227 16.86 0.12 8.42
N ASP A 228 17.40 -1.02 7.96
CA ASP A 228 18.80 -1.39 8.20
C ASP A 228 19.79 -0.36 7.63
N ARG A 229 19.56 0.11 6.39
CA ARG A 229 20.36 1.16 5.76
C ARG A 229 20.23 2.49 6.51
N THR A 230 19.04 2.79 7.02
CA THR A 230 18.80 3.99 7.84
C THR A 230 19.65 3.93 9.11
N ASN A 231 19.60 2.81 9.85
CA ASN A 231 20.41 2.63 11.06
C ASN A 231 21.93 2.69 10.77
N GLN A 232 22.39 2.18 9.62
CA GLN A 232 23.79 2.28 9.22
C GLN A 232 24.26 3.73 9.03
N ASN A 233 23.37 4.64 8.64
CA ASN A 233 23.70 6.04 8.35
C ASN A 233 23.54 6.97 9.56
N VAL A 234 22.51 6.75 10.40
CA VAL A 234 22.18 7.68 11.51
C VAL A 234 22.21 7.04 12.90
N GLY A 235 22.42 5.73 13.01
CA GLY A 235 22.36 4.99 14.27
C GLY A 235 20.97 4.40 14.58
N ASN A 236 20.89 3.58 15.63
CA ASN A 236 19.64 2.94 16.04
C ASN A 236 18.83 3.84 16.99
N LEU A 237 17.51 3.83 16.87
CA LEU A 237 16.61 4.55 17.78
C LEU A 237 16.71 4.05 19.22
N GLU A 238 16.91 2.74 19.42
CA GLU A 238 17.04 2.13 20.76
C GLU A 238 18.23 2.66 21.56
N ASP A 239 19.30 3.07 20.87
CA ASP A 239 20.52 3.59 21.51
C ASP A 239 20.31 5.00 22.10
N GLY A 240 19.21 5.69 21.74
CA GLY A 240 18.88 7.05 22.20
C GLY A 240 19.77 8.16 21.63
N GLY A 241 20.69 7.82 20.71
CA GLY A 241 21.61 8.77 20.07
C GLY A 241 21.05 9.50 18.86
N VAL A 242 19.89 9.06 18.34
CA VAL A 242 19.22 9.63 17.16
C VAL A 242 17.76 9.93 17.51
N SER A 243 17.24 11.07 17.04
CA SER A 243 15.82 11.38 17.18
C SER A 243 15.00 10.63 16.13
N GLU A 244 13.76 10.25 16.44
CA GLU A 244 12.90 9.58 15.46
C GLU A 244 12.61 10.49 14.25
N ALA A 245 12.55 11.80 14.43
CA ALA A 245 12.45 12.75 13.31
C ALA A 245 13.64 12.64 12.34
N ASP A 246 14.88 12.57 12.85
CA ASP A 246 16.06 12.44 12.00
C ASP A 246 16.16 11.05 11.37
N TRP A 247 15.71 10.02 12.08
CA TRP A 247 15.58 8.68 11.54
C TRP A 247 14.59 8.63 10.37
N ILE A 248 13.40 9.24 10.51
CA ILE A 248 12.39 9.29 9.43
C ILE A 248 12.93 10.07 8.22
N LYS A 249 13.62 11.20 8.41
CA LYS A 249 14.27 11.94 7.30
C LYS A 249 15.21 11.03 6.52
N GLN A 250 16.04 10.27 7.23
CA GLN A 250 16.98 9.35 6.60
C GLN A 250 16.26 8.19 5.91
N TYR A 251 15.23 7.61 6.54
CA TYR A 251 14.44 6.53 5.94
C TYR A 251 13.75 6.97 4.64
N VAL A 252 13.16 8.17 4.64
CA VAL A 252 12.58 8.78 3.43
C VAL A 252 13.64 8.96 2.34
N TYR A 253 14.85 9.39 2.71
CA TYR A 253 15.97 9.51 1.78
C TYR A 253 16.39 8.15 1.19
N GLU A 254 16.57 7.12 2.02
CA GLU A 254 16.90 5.76 1.55
C GLU A 254 15.83 5.20 0.61
N ARG A 255 14.55 5.40 0.95
CA ARG A 255 13.43 5.01 0.09
C ARG A 255 13.47 5.70 -1.26
N LYS A 256 13.77 7.00 -1.29
CA LYS A 256 13.91 7.77 -2.53
C LYS A 256 15.01 7.21 -3.42
N LEU A 257 16.16 6.88 -2.83
CA LEU A 257 17.27 6.25 -3.56
C LEU A 257 16.86 4.90 -4.13
N GLU A 258 16.15 4.08 -3.36
CA GLU A 258 15.70 2.76 -3.81
C GLU A 258 14.66 2.85 -4.95
N GLN A 259 13.70 3.78 -4.87
CA GLN A 259 12.75 4.06 -5.97
C GLN A 259 13.48 4.48 -7.26
N ILE A 260 14.51 5.33 -7.13
CA ILE A 260 15.34 5.75 -8.27
C ILE A 260 16.11 4.56 -8.85
N ASN A 261 16.68 3.72 -7.98
CA ASN A 261 17.44 2.53 -8.37
C ASN A 261 16.57 1.49 -9.08
N TRP A 262 15.33 1.27 -8.63
CA TRP A 262 14.39 0.37 -9.28
C TRP A 262 14.02 0.86 -10.70
N GLY A 263 13.96 2.18 -10.88
CA GLY A 263 13.71 2.81 -12.17
C GLY A 263 12.25 2.72 -12.62
N GLY A 264 11.99 2.99 -13.90
CA GLY A 264 10.65 2.85 -14.49
C GLY A 264 9.61 3.75 -13.82
N ALA A 265 8.44 3.18 -13.53
CA ALA A 265 7.34 3.91 -12.88
C ALA A 265 7.70 4.45 -11.49
N TYR A 266 8.59 3.80 -10.75
CA TYR A 266 8.97 4.21 -9.39
C TYR A 266 9.63 5.60 -9.34
N VAL A 267 10.44 5.94 -10.34
CA VAL A 267 11.07 7.27 -10.44
C VAL A 267 10.02 8.38 -10.51
N GLY A 268 8.90 8.14 -11.22
CA GLY A 268 7.81 9.11 -11.33
C GLY A 268 7.01 9.28 -10.03
N THR A 269 7.13 8.35 -9.09
CA THR A 269 6.35 8.33 -7.85
C THR A 269 7.12 8.84 -6.62
N THR A 270 8.35 9.33 -6.78
CA THR A 270 9.13 9.86 -5.63
C THR A 270 8.46 11.06 -4.97
N ALA A 271 7.56 11.76 -5.66
CA ALA A 271 6.77 12.83 -5.07
C ALA A 271 5.88 12.35 -3.91
N ARG A 272 5.50 11.06 -3.85
CA ARG A 272 4.77 10.49 -2.69
C ARG A 272 5.48 10.61 -1.36
N LEU A 273 6.78 10.90 -1.38
CA LEU A 273 7.60 11.11 -0.20
C LEU A 273 7.45 12.52 0.39
N GLN A 274 6.97 13.47 -0.42
CA GLN A 274 6.85 14.88 -0.04
C GLN A 274 6.00 15.09 1.24
N PRO A 275 4.82 14.46 1.41
CA PRO A 275 4.06 14.58 2.66
C PRO A 275 4.88 14.23 3.90
N PHE A 276 5.71 13.18 3.84
CA PHE A 276 6.53 12.76 4.97
C PHE A 276 7.67 13.75 5.24
N GLU A 277 8.31 14.28 4.18
CA GLU A 277 9.32 15.33 4.30
C GLU A 277 8.73 16.61 4.96
N GLU A 278 7.52 17.01 4.55
CA GLU A 278 6.80 18.17 5.07
C GLU A 278 6.40 18.01 6.54
N LEU A 279 5.83 16.86 6.90
CA LEU A 279 5.37 16.60 8.28
C LEU A 279 6.53 16.47 9.27
N VAL A 280 7.64 15.87 8.85
CA VAL A 280 8.86 15.88 9.66
C VAL A 280 9.40 17.30 9.83
N ALA A 281 9.42 18.12 8.77
CA ALA A 281 9.87 19.51 8.86
C ALA A 281 8.98 20.37 9.77
N ALA A 282 7.67 20.07 9.80
CA ALA A 282 6.70 20.70 10.69
C ALA A 282 6.74 20.16 12.13
N ASN A 283 7.51 19.10 12.40
CA ASN A 283 7.54 18.38 13.67
C ASN A 283 6.16 17.81 14.08
N ASP A 284 5.32 17.46 13.10
CA ASP A 284 4.05 16.76 13.31
C ASP A 284 4.27 15.25 13.12
N LEU A 285 4.91 14.63 14.12
CA LEU A 285 5.28 13.21 14.06
C LEU A 285 4.11 12.28 14.42
N ASN A 286 3.05 12.80 15.02
CA ASN A 286 1.97 11.99 15.59
C ASN A 286 0.58 12.32 15.05
N PHE A 287 0.46 13.22 14.06
CA PHE A 287 -0.84 13.69 13.60
C PHE A 287 -1.67 14.20 14.77
N ASP A 288 -1.07 15.05 15.62
CA ASP A 288 -1.67 15.48 16.90
C ASP A 288 -2.94 16.32 16.70
N HIS A 289 -3.25 16.67 15.45
CA HIS A 289 -4.43 17.38 15.02
C HIS A 289 -5.43 16.43 14.36
N ASN A 290 -6.73 16.70 14.52
CA ASN A 290 -7.79 15.96 13.84
C ASN A 290 -7.80 16.20 12.32
N ASP A 291 -6.94 17.08 11.82
CA ASP A 291 -6.65 17.24 10.41
C ASP A 291 -5.16 17.42 10.14
N VAL A 292 -4.73 17.03 8.95
CA VAL A 292 -3.37 17.20 8.46
C VAL A 292 -3.44 17.72 7.04
N THR A 293 -2.72 18.79 6.73
CA THR A 293 -2.61 19.29 5.35
C THR A 293 -1.31 18.85 4.73
N ILE A 294 -1.40 18.16 3.59
CA ILE A 294 -0.24 17.68 2.84
C ILE A 294 -0.26 18.22 1.41
N THR A 295 0.92 18.38 0.81
CA THR A 295 1.04 18.63 -0.63
C THR A 295 1.52 17.36 -1.33
N LEU A 296 0.80 16.98 -2.39
CA LEU A 296 1.21 15.87 -3.24
C LEU A 296 0.86 16.13 -4.71
N TYR A 297 1.80 15.83 -5.62
CA TYR A 297 1.65 16.05 -7.07
C TYR A 297 1.19 17.48 -7.43
N GLY A 298 1.63 18.48 -6.65
CA GLY A 298 1.28 19.89 -6.84
C GLY A 298 -0.12 20.28 -6.33
N SER A 299 -0.85 19.36 -5.72
CA SER A 299 -2.17 19.61 -5.12
C SER A 299 -2.09 19.56 -3.60
N SER A 300 -2.89 20.40 -2.93
CA SER A 300 -3.02 20.41 -1.47
C SER A 300 -4.22 19.57 -1.05
N TYR A 301 -4.04 18.74 -0.03
CA TYR A 301 -5.08 17.89 0.53
C TYR A 301 -5.19 18.12 2.03
N THR A 302 -6.40 18.33 2.53
CA THR A 302 -6.70 18.31 3.96
C THR A 302 -7.28 16.95 4.31
N LEU A 303 -6.52 16.18 5.08
CA LEU A 303 -6.89 14.87 5.58
C LEU A 303 -7.58 15.08 6.92
N VAL A 304 -8.73 14.46 7.13
CA VAL A 304 -9.50 14.62 8.37
C VAL A 304 -9.62 13.26 9.04
N ALA A 305 -9.18 13.17 10.28
CA ALA A 305 -9.21 11.93 11.04
C ALA A 305 -10.65 11.41 11.15
N LYS A 306 -10.83 10.13 10.82
CA LYS A 306 -12.06 9.39 11.10
C LYS A 306 -11.79 8.41 12.23
N CYS A 307 -12.38 8.72 13.37
CA CYS A 307 -12.47 7.91 14.57
C CYS A 307 -13.97 7.86 14.96
#